data_AF-A0A1Y2PDR5-F1
#
_entry.id   AF-A0A1Y2PDR5-F1
#
_cell.length_a   1.000
_cell.length_b   1.000
_cell.length_c   1.000
_cell.angle_alpha   90.00
_cell.angle_beta   90.00
_cell.angle_gamma   90.00
#
_symmetry.space_group_name_H-M   'P 1'
#
loop_
_entity.id
_entity.type
_entity.pdbx_description
1 polymer ?
#
loop_
_entity_poly.entity_id
_entity_poly.type
_entity_poly.pdbx_seq_one_letter_code
_entity_poly.pdbx_strand_id
1 'polypeptide(L)'
;MKNYLILILCLSLLSSCKKESKNRIAYNQETWYELLEKDRNAKITVIDTFCINQKQKAKNAIKKGELTYFYYMGMMKVFRNNKEMKELLSKHNIKIDSTLTTCFTPAPGFEYYCYEEEMRKAIDEKYGANFIDSLRLEADKIYVSNHLNKIYEFEDCDTIPRYPRAKTYKEHFDNYEEDYFKSFKYPVDYKYKNEESYSYTTTEFILHKNGSVSNFKTETIFQNPDNNKYRDLFNKRIIDFVKNTNWTPAKSAGFVVNSKMSVYISYQ
;
A
#
# COMPACT_ATOMS: atom_id res chain seq x y z
N MET A 1 32.84 64.69 26.28
CA MET A 1 33.34 63.62 25.38
C MET A 1 34.21 62.54 26.05
N LYS A 2 34.61 62.66 27.33
CA LYS A 2 35.40 61.60 28.01
C LYS A 2 34.57 60.48 28.67
N ASN A 3 33.29 60.71 28.97
CA ASN A 3 32.45 59.69 29.66
C ASN A 3 31.80 58.66 28.73
N TYR A 4 31.73 58.91 27.42
CA TYR A 4 31.18 57.96 26.45
C TYR A 4 32.19 56.87 26.02
N LEU A 5 33.49 57.13 26.15
CA LEU A 5 34.53 56.16 25.78
C LEU A 5 34.57 54.95 26.74
N ILE A 6 34.24 55.16 28.02
CA ILE A 6 34.25 54.09 29.04
C ILE A 6 33.04 53.16 28.86
N LEU A 7 31.88 53.68 28.43
CA LEU A 7 30.71 52.85 28.13
C LEU A 7 30.93 51.95 26.90
N ILE A 8 31.65 52.43 25.89
CA ILE A 8 31.94 51.64 24.66
C ILE A 8 32.95 50.53 24.94
N LEU A 9 33.90 50.73 25.88
CA LEU A 9 34.85 49.68 26.27
C LEU A 9 34.22 48.58 27.15
N CYS A 10 33.18 48.89 27.93
CA CYS A 10 32.44 47.87 28.70
C CYS A 10 31.48 47.04 27.84
N LEU A 11 30.95 47.60 26.75
CA LEU A 11 30.07 46.86 25.83
C LEU A 11 30.82 45.89 24.90
N SER A 12 32.10 46.12 24.61
CA SER A 12 32.91 45.20 23.80
C SER A 12 33.39 43.96 24.58
N LEU A 13 33.48 44.02 25.92
CA LEU A 13 33.82 42.86 26.75
C LEU A 13 32.67 41.86 26.94
N LEU A 14 31.43 42.23 26.57
CA LEU A 14 30.27 41.30 26.57
C LEU A 14 30.13 40.48 25.28
N SER A 15 31.02 40.66 24.29
CA SER A 15 30.88 40.04 22.96
C SER A 15 31.87 38.91 22.64
N SER A 16 32.52 38.27 23.62
CA SER A 16 33.38 37.12 23.32
C SER A 16 33.42 36.04 24.40
N CYS A 17 32.27 35.46 24.71
CA CYS A 17 32.21 34.03 25.00
C CYS A 17 31.65 33.34 23.77
N LYS A 18 32.44 33.23 22.70
CA LYS A 18 32.19 32.19 21.69
C LYS A 18 32.40 30.86 22.42
N LYS A 19 31.30 30.28 22.89
CA LYS A 19 31.28 28.93 23.46
C LYS A 19 31.83 28.02 22.36
N GLU A 20 33.08 27.60 22.51
CA GLU A 20 33.74 26.70 21.58
C GLU A 20 32.83 25.48 21.43
N SER A 21 32.24 25.29 20.24
CA SER A 21 31.33 24.17 20.04
C SER A 21 32.19 22.90 20.05
N LYS A 22 32.34 22.29 21.22
CA LYS A 22 33.03 21.01 21.37
C LYS A 22 32.38 20.05 20.38
N ASN A 23 33.14 19.60 19.38
CA ASN A 23 32.65 18.62 18.41
C ASN A 23 32.33 17.34 19.20
N ARG A 24 31.05 16.95 19.23
CA ARG A 24 30.60 15.78 19.98
C ARG A 24 30.50 14.60 19.02
N ILE A 25 30.74 13.38 19.52
CA ILE A 25 30.66 12.17 18.71
C ILE A 25 29.47 11.35 19.19
N ALA A 26 28.62 10.90 18.27
CA ALA A 26 27.54 9.95 18.53
C ALA A 26 27.84 8.62 17.84
N TYR A 27 27.74 7.51 18.59
CA TYR A 27 27.98 6.16 18.08
C TYR A 27 26.70 5.37 17.77
N ASN A 28 25.56 5.85 18.29
CA ASN A 28 24.22 5.30 18.07
C ASN A 28 23.19 6.44 18.12
N GLN A 29 21.98 6.15 17.66
CA GLN A 29 20.90 7.13 17.51
C GLN A 29 20.39 7.68 18.85
N GLU A 30 20.40 6.90 19.93
CA GLU A 30 20.02 7.34 21.28
C GLU A 30 20.98 8.41 21.80
N THR A 31 22.29 8.16 21.73
CA THR A 31 23.33 9.13 22.10
C THR A 31 23.23 10.40 21.24
N TRP A 32 22.87 10.28 19.97
CA TRP A 32 22.67 11.44 19.11
C TRP A 32 21.51 12.33 19.62
N TYR A 33 20.37 11.74 19.96
CA TYR A 33 19.24 12.48 20.52
C TYR A 33 19.58 13.13 21.86
N GLU A 34 20.25 12.42 22.76
CA GLU A 34 20.69 12.99 24.04
C GLU A 34 21.62 14.20 23.88
N LEU A 35 22.55 14.14 22.92
CA LEU A 35 23.48 15.23 22.65
C LEU A 35 22.76 16.46 22.10
N LEU A 36 21.74 16.25 21.26
CA LEU A 36 20.93 17.31 20.68
C LEU A 36 19.96 17.94 21.71
N GLU A 37 19.40 17.13 22.60
CA GLU A 37 18.55 17.62 23.69
C GLU A 37 19.35 18.53 24.64
N LYS A 38 20.58 18.14 24.97
CA LYS A 38 21.49 18.93 25.81
C LYS A 38 21.97 20.23 25.14
N ASP A 39 22.09 20.24 23.83
CA ASP A 39 22.55 21.40 23.05
C ASP A 39 22.07 21.30 21.59
N ARG A 40 20.97 22.00 21.29
CA ARG A 40 20.34 21.99 19.97
C ARG A 40 21.24 22.53 18.85
N ASN A 41 22.29 23.28 19.19
CA ASN A 41 23.25 23.85 18.25
C ASN A 41 24.56 23.07 18.21
N ALA A 42 24.66 21.91 18.88
CA ALA A 42 25.86 21.11 18.89
C ALA A 42 26.20 20.60 17.49
N LYS A 43 27.47 20.77 17.09
CA LYS A 43 28.03 20.03 15.96
C LYS A 43 28.30 18.60 16.42
N ILE A 44 27.55 17.65 15.88
CA ILE A 44 27.65 16.22 16.19
C ILE A 44 28.24 15.49 14.99
N THR A 45 29.36 14.80 15.20
CA THR A 45 29.93 13.85 14.24
C THR A 45 29.36 12.47 14.54
N VAL A 46 28.89 11.77 13.51
CA VAL A 46 28.31 10.43 13.68
C VAL A 46 29.30 9.36 13.21
N ILE A 47 29.44 8.31 14.02
CA ILE A 47 30.14 7.08 13.67
C ILE A 47 29.15 5.94 13.90
N ASP A 48 28.44 5.52 12.84
CA ASP A 48 27.45 4.45 12.92
C ASP A 48 28.11 3.07 13.08
N THR A 49 28.54 2.79 14.31
CA THR A 49 29.22 1.54 14.66
C THR A 49 28.34 0.32 14.42
N PHE A 50 27.03 0.46 14.57
CA PHE A 50 26.07 -0.61 14.29
C PHE A 50 26.10 -0.97 12.80
N CYS A 51 25.91 0.02 11.92
CA CYS A 51 25.93 -0.20 10.48
C CYS A 51 27.27 -0.74 9.98
N ILE A 52 28.40 -0.21 10.49
CA ILE A 52 29.75 -0.71 10.16
C ILE A 52 29.86 -2.21 10.49
N ASN A 53 29.44 -2.61 11.69
CA ASN A 53 29.48 -4.01 12.12
C ASN A 53 28.53 -4.89 11.30
N GLN A 54 27.32 -4.41 10.97
CA GLN A 54 26.37 -5.12 10.12
C GLN A 54 26.93 -5.35 8.70
N LYS A 55 27.52 -4.32 8.08
CA LYS A 55 28.18 -4.44 6.76
C LYS A 55 29.32 -5.46 6.80
N GLN A 56 30.14 -5.46 7.86
CA GLN A 56 31.21 -6.44 8.00
C GLN A 56 30.68 -7.86 8.18
N LYS A 57 29.61 -8.03 8.97
CA LYS A 57 28.92 -9.32 9.13
C LYS A 57 28.37 -9.83 7.79
N ALA A 58 27.72 -8.96 7.01
CA ALA A 58 27.20 -9.30 5.69
C ALA A 58 28.31 -9.75 4.75
N LYS A 59 29.40 -8.97 4.65
CA LYS A 59 30.58 -9.31 3.83
C LYS A 59 31.17 -10.67 4.19
N ASN A 60 31.24 -11.00 5.49
CA ASN A 60 31.74 -12.30 5.94
C ASN A 60 30.82 -13.46 5.53
N ALA A 61 29.50 -13.27 5.57
CA ALA A 61 28.54 -14.27 5.11
C ALA A 61 28.56 -14.44 3.58
N ILE A 62 28.61 -13.33 2.82
CA ILE A 62 28.73 -13.34 1.35
C ILE A 62 29.99 -14.11 0.91
N LYS A 63 31.13 -13.89 1.58
CA LYS A 63 32.38 -14.63 1.31
C LYS A 63 32.26 -16.15 1.51
N LYS A 64 31.36 -16.60 2.38
CA LYS A 64 31.05 -18.02 2.60
C LYS A 64 30.01 -18.57 1.61
N GLY A 65 29.54 -17.75 0.67
CA GLY A 65 28.46 -18.11 -0.25
C GLY A 65 27.07 -18.06 0.38
N GLU A 66 26.92 -17.48 1.57
CA GLU A 66 25.66 -17.40 2.29
C GLU A 66 24.88 -16.15 1.91
N LEU A 67 23.93 -16.29 0.98
CA LEU A 67 23.02 -15.21 0.59
C LEU A 67 21.70 -15.33 1.32
N THR A 68 21.17 -14.19 1.77
CA THR A 68 19.87 -14.13 2.48
C THR A 68 19.02 -13.01 1.90
N TYR A 69 17.80 -13.33 1.47
CA TYR A 69 16.79 -12.35 1.08
C TYR A 69 15.91 -12.01 2.28
N PHE A 70 15.63 -10.72 2.49
CA PHE A 70 14.85 -10.23 3.62
C PHE A 70 13.45 -9.81 3.22
N TYR A 71 12.47 -10.32 3.95
CA TYR A 71 11.11 -9.78 3.98
C TYR A 71 11.04 -8.57 4.90
N TYR A 72 10.67 -7.43 4.34
CA TYR A 72 10.41 -6.22 5.10
C TYR A 72 8.98 -6.26 5.66
N MET A 73 8.85 -6.55 6.95
CA MET A 73 7.59 -6.71 7.67
C MET A 73 7.20 -5.42 8.39
N GLY A 74 5.93 -5.03 8.39
CA GLY A 74 5.47 -3.78 9.01
C GLY A 74 4.22 -3.24 8.32
N MET A 75 4.08 -1.92 8.20
CA MET A 75 2.98 -1.27 7.46
C MET A 75 3.07 -1.46 5.93
N MET A 76 3.96 -2.31 5.43
CA MET A 76 4.15 -2.60 4.00
C MET A 76 3.40 -3.85 3.56
N LYS A 77 3.17 -3.94 2.24
CA LYS A 77 2.42 -4.98 1.54
C LYS A 77 2.87 -6.38 1.97
N VAL A 78 1.99 -7.11 2.67
CA VAL A 78 2.18 -8.55 2.89
C VAL A 78 1.96 -9.23 1.55
N PHE A 79 3.03 -9.78 0.98
CA PHE A 79 2.96 -10.49 -0.27
C PHE A 79 2.31 -11.87 -0.05
N ARG A 80 1.14 -12.06 -0.66
CA ARG A 80 0.35 -13.31 -0.60
C ARG A 80 1.10 -14.55 -1.10
N ASN A 81 2.12 -14.35 -1.94
CA ASN A 81 2.93 -15.37 -2.60
C ASN A 81 4.28 -15.64 -1.90
N ASN A 82 4.42 -15.31 -0.61
CA ASN A 82 5.67 -15.49 0.13
C ASN A 82 6.11 -16.95 0.26
N LYS A 83 5.16 -17.89 0.30
CA LYS A 83 5.44 -19.32 0.32
C LYS A 83 6.09 -19.75 -0.98
N GLU A 84 5.49 -19.39 -2.11
CA GLU A 84 5.98 -19.72 -3.46
C GLU A 84 7.35 -19.09 -3.71
N MET A 85 7.57 -17.85 -3.28
CA MET A 85 8.90 -17.25 -3.41
C MET A 85 9.95 -17.96 -2.53
N LYS A 86 9.60 -18.44 -1.34
CA LYS A 86 10.53 -19.23 -0.53
C LYS A 86 11.02 -20.46 -1.28
N GLU A 87 10.11 -21.15 -1.95
CA GLU A 87 10.44 -22.31 -2.77
C GLU A 87 11.34 -21.91 -3.96
N LEU A 88 11.04 -20.81 -4.66
CA LEU A 88 11.87 -20.32 -5.77
C LEU A 88 13.28 -19.92 -5.31
N LEU A 89 13.42 -19.12 -4.26
CA LEU A 89 14.73 -18.68 -3.74
C LEU A 89 15.59 -19.84 -3.25
N SER A 90 14.97 -20.87 -2.67
CA SER A 90 15.69 -22.06 -2.20
C SER A 90 16.42 -22.81 -3.32
N LYS A 91 15.87 -22.80 -4.55
CA LYS A 91 16.52 -23.40 -5.74
C LYS A 91 17.84 -22.71 -6.11
N HIS A 92 18.05 -21.48 -5.63
CA HIS A 92 19.25 -20.68 -5.85
C HIS A 92 20.14 -20.60 -4.60
N ASN A 93 19.89 -21.44 -3.58
CA ASN A 93 20.58 -21.44 -2.30
C ASN A 93 20.52 -20.08 -1.57
N ILE A 94 19.44 -19.31 -1.77
CA ILE A 94 19.21 -18.05 -1.07
C ILE A 94 18.30 -18.33 0.12
N LYS A 95 18.81 -18.07 1.32
CA LYS A 95 18.04 -18.16 2.57
C LYS A 95 17.00 -17.03 2.63
N ILE A 96 15.97 -17.21 3.45
CA ILE A 96 15.01 -16.16 3.73
C ILE A 96 15.08 -15.82 5.20
N ASP A 97 15.01 -14.52 5.47
CA ASP A 97 14.80 -13.96 6.79
C ASP A 97 13.84 -12.76 6.70
N SER A 98 13.58 -12.08 7.79
CA SER A 98 12.70 -10.92 7.86
C SER A 98 13.28 -9.81 8.72
N THR A 99 12.96 -8.57 8.37
CA THR A 99 13.34 -7.38 9.13
C THR A 99 12.13 -6.46 9.25
N LEU A 100 12.03 -5.70 10.34
CA LEU A 100 10.91 -4.81 10.57
C LEU A 100 11.15 -3.47 9.86
N THR A 101 10.20 -3.04 9.04
CA THR A 101 10.19 -1.70 8.45
C THR A 101 9.78 -0.68 9.50
N THR A 102 10.60 0.36 9.67
CA THR A 102 10.27 1.56 10.44
C THR A 102 9.77 2.69 9.53
N CYS A 103 8.84 3.50 10.05
CA CYS A 103 8.36 4.72 9.41
C CYS A 103 9.16 5.97 9.80
N PHE A 104 10.09 5.82 10.74
CA PHE A 104 11.00 6.88 11.11
C PHE A 104 12.20 6.85 10.17
N THR A 105 12.68 8.04 9.79
CA THR A 105 13.99 8.19 9.15
C THR A 105 15.07 8.04 10.22
N PRO A 106 16.22 7.39 9.92
CA PRO A 106 17.32 7.37 10.88
C PRO A 106 17.78 8.80 11.17
N ALA A 107 18.31 9.01 12.38
CA ALA A 107 18.92 10.30 12.69
C ALA A 107 20.06 10.61 11.69
N PRO A 108 20.33 11.89 11.39
CA PRO A 108 21.37 12.28 10.44
C PRO A 108 22.71 11.56 10.68
N GLY A 109 23.23 10.88 9.65
CA GLY A 109 24.49 10.13 9.72
C GLY A 109 24.35 8.67 10.14
N PHE A 110 23.15 8.20 10.51
CA PHE A 110 22.85 6.79 10.73
C PHE A 110 22.11 6.19 9.53
N GLU A 111 22.26 4.88 9.33
CA GLU A 111 21.61 4.12 8.26
C GLU A 111 20.79 2.95 8.84
N TYR A 112 19.66 2.62 8.21
CA TYR A 112 18.92 1.41 8.53
C TYR A 112 19.25 0.28 7.56
N TYR A 113 18.99 -0.97 7.99
CA TYR A 113 19.05 -2.17 7.15
C TYR A 113 20.41 -2.46 6.50
N CYS A 114 21.50 -2.03 7.12
CA CYS A 114 22.83 -2.13 6.54
C CYS A 114 23.29 -3.56 6.22
N TYR A 115 22.78 -4.58 6.93
CA TYR A 115 23.09 -5.98 6.59
C TYR A 115 22.27 -6.43 5.38
N GLU A 116 20.98 -6.12 5.39
CA GLU A 116 19.99 -6.49 4.39
C GLU A 116 20.30 -5.85 3.03
N GLU A 117 20.73 -4.59 3.02
CA GLU A 117 21.16 -3.91 1.80
C GLU A 117 22.39 -4.55 1.17
N GLU A 118 23.40 -4.92 1.96
CA GLU A 118 24.60 -5.61 1.45
C GLU A 118 24.24 -6.99 0.89
N MET A 119 23.32 -7.71 1.55
CA MET A 119 22.81 -8.97 1.03
C MET A 119 22.02 -8.80 -0.27
N ARG A 120 21.20 -7.75 -0.37
CA ARG A 120 20.46 -7.44 -1.60
C ARG A 120 21.43 -7.13 -2.75
N LYS A 121 22.44 -6.28 -2.52
CA LYS A 121 23.48 -5.98 -3.51
C LYS A 121 24.19 -7.24 -3.97
N ALA A 122 24.60 -8.12 -3.05
CA ALA A 122 25.27 -9.37 -3.40
C ALA A 122 24.38 -10.33 -4.24
N ILE A 123 23.07 -10.36 -3.98
CA ILE A 123 22.11 -11.10 -4.81
C ILE A 123 22.03 -10.48 -6.21
N ASP A 124 21.88 -9.15 -6.30
CA ASP A 124 21.76 -8.44 -7.58
C ASP A 124 23.04 -8.53 -8.42
N GLU A 125 24.22 -8.48 -7.79
CA GLU A 125 25.50 -8.69 -8.46
C GLU A 125 25.64 -10.10 -9.02
N LYS A 126 25.15 -11.11 -8.29
CA LYS A 126 25.26 -12.52 -8.68
C LYS A 126 24.26 -12.95 -9.74
N TYR A 127 23.02 -12.45 -9.67
CA TYR A 127 21.90 -12.94 -10.49
C TYR A 127 21.29 -11.87 -11.41
N GLY A 128 21.70 -10.61 -11.27
CA GLY A 128 21.17 -9.46 -11.98
C GLY A 128 20.10 -8.71 -11.18
N ALA A 129 20.03 -7.38 -11.39
CA ALA A 129 19.16 -6.48 -10.62
C ALA A 129 17.65 -6.84 -10.67
N ASN A 130 17.19 -7.45 -11.77
CA ASN A 130 15.79 -7.83 -11.95
C ASN A 130 15.45 -9.24 -11.44
N PHE A 131 16.42 -9.96 -10.86
CA PHE A 131 16.25 -11.37 -10.48
C PHE A 131 15.13 -11.57 -9.46
N ILE A 132 15.18 -10.83 -8.34
CA ILE A 132 14.16 -10.92 -7.29
C ILE A 132 12.77 -10.53 -7.81
N ASP A 133 12.69 -9.50 -8.63
CA ASP A 133 11.40 -9.02 -9.18
C ASP A 133 10.80 -10.06 -10.13
N SER A 134 11.65 -10.71 -10.93
CA SER A 134 11.24 -11.82 -11.81
C SER A 134 10.72 -13.00 -11.00
N LEU A 135 11.42 -13.39 -9.93
CA LEU A 135 10.95 -14.45 -9.03
C LEU A 135 9.65 -14.06 -8.32
N ARG A 136 9.43 -12.78 -8.00
CA ARG A 136 8.16 -12.31 -7.41
C ARG A 136 7.00 -12.45 -8.38
N LEU A 137 7.19 -12.10 -9.65
CA LEU A 137 6.19 -12.28 -10.68
C LEU A 137 5.87 -13.76 -10.90
N GLU A 138 6.89 -14.62 -10.91
CA GLU A 138 6.70 -16.06 -11.02
C GLU A 138 5.98 -16.64 -9.80
N ALA A 139 6.37 -16.25 -8.58
CA ALA A 139 5.70 -16.65 -7.35
C ALA A 139 4.22 -16.26 -7.35
N ASP A 140 3.86 -15.07 -7.86
CA ASP A 140 2.46 -14.65 -7.91
C ASP A 140 1.64 -15.47 -8.91
N LYS A 141 2.23 -15.80 -10.07
CA LYS A 141 1.61 -16.72 -11.04
C LYS A 141 1.37 -18.10 -10.45
N ILE A 142 2.37 -18.66 -9.77
CA ILE A 142 2.25 -19.96 -9.11
C ILE A 142 1.13 -19.89 -8.05
N TYR A 143 1.16 -18.87 -7.19
CA TYR A 143 0.16 -18.67 -6.15
C TYR A 143 -1.26 -18.61 -6.75
N VAL A 144 -1.49 -17.75 -7.76
CA VAL A 144 -2.81 -17.60 -8.37
C VAL A 144 -3.26 -18.88 -9.06
N SER A 145 -2.36 -19.55 -9.80
CA SER A 145 -2.68 -20.80 -10.48
C SER A 145 -3.12 -21.92 -9.51
N ASN A 146 -2.56 -21.95 -8.30
CA ASN A 146 -2.93 -22.89 -7.25
C ASN A 146 -4.22 -22.50 -6.51
N HIS A 147 -4.70 -21.27 -6.69
CA HIS A 147 -5.84 -20.71 -5.98
C HIS A 147 -6.92 -20.14 -6.92
N LEU A 148 -7.05 -20.68 -8.14
CA LEU A 148 -8.01 -20.18 -9.15
C LEU A 148 -9.48 -20.14 -8.69
N ASN A 149 -9.84 -20.94 -7.68
CA ASN A 149 -11.19 -20.97 -7.14
C ASN A 149 -11.39 -20.04 -5.92
N LYS A 150 -10.33 -19.39 -5.42
CA LYS A 150 -10.42 -18.33 -4.40
C LYS A 150 -11.27 -17.19 -4.96
N ILE A 151 -12.00 -16.51 -4.08
CA ILE A 151 -12.66 -15.24 -4.39
C ILE A 151 -11.65 -14.12 -4.11
N TYR A 152 -11.23 -13.42 -5.15
CA TYR A 152 -10.26 -12.33 -5.06
C TYR A 152 -10.95 -11.00 -4.75
N GLU A 153 -10.29 -10.18 -3.94
CA GLU A 153 -10.64 -8.77 -3.77
C GLU A 153 -10.12 -7.95 -4.96
N PHE A 154 -10.56 -6.71 -5.09
CA PHE A 154 -10.18 -5.89 -6.23
C PHE A 154 -8.69 -5.50 -6.20
N GLU A 155 -8.11 -5.31 -5.01
CA GLU A 155 -6.68 -4.99 -4.78
C GLU A 155 -5.76 -6.16 -5.15
N ASP A 156 -6.35 -7.33 -5.21
CA ASP A 156 -5.74 -8.62 -5.45
C ASP A 156 -5.71 -8.94 -6.97
N CYS A 157 -6.28 -8.10 -7.82
CA CYS A 157 -6.44 -8.30 -9.26
C CYS A 157 -5.61 -7.31 -10.09
N ASP A 158 -5.07 -7.77 -11.23
CA ASP A 158 -4.39 -6.92 -12.22
C ASP A 158 -5.40 -6.02 -12.95
N THR A 159 -6.59 -6.58 -13.18
CA THR A 159 -7.71 -5.89 -13.79
C THR A 159 -8.94 -6.13 -12.95
N ILE A 160 -9.59 -5.04 -12.53
CA ILE A 160 -10.93 -5.14 -11.95
C ILE A 160 -11.90 -5.77 -12.96
N PRO A 161 -12.94 -6.47 -12.50
CA PRO A 161 -13.99 -6.91 -13.41
C PRO A 161 -14.74 -5.72 -14.00
N ARG A 162 -15.22 -5.88 -15.23
CA ARG A 162 -15.75 -4.76 -16.01
C ARG A 162 -17.15 -5.02 -16.52
N TYR A 163 -17.95 -3.96 -16.54
CA TYR A 163 -19.17 -3.90 -17.32
C TYR A 163 -18.84 -4.08 -18.82
N PRO A 164 -19.71 -4.71 -19.62
CA PRO A 164 -19.52 -4.83 -21.05
C PRO A 164 -19.13 -3.50 -21.71
N ARG A 165 -18.16 -3.56 -22.65
CA ARG A 165 -17.70 -2.42 -23.47
C ARG A 165 -16.92 -1.33 -22.72
N ALA A 166 -16.81 -1.37 -21.39
CA ALA A 166 -16.04 -0.40 -20.63
C ALA A 166 -14.53 -0.58 -20.85
N LYS A 167 -13.88 0.44 -21.41
CA LYS A 167 -12.42 0.50 -21.62
C LYS A 167 -11.71 1.14 -20.45
N THR A 168 -12.37 2.07 -19.78
CA THR A 168 -11.82 2.84 -18.65
C THR A 168 -12.58 2.58 -17.35
N TYR A 169 -11.99 2.97 -16.22
CA TYR A 169 -12.66 2.92 -14.91
C TYR A 169 -13.92 3.78 -14.91
N LYS A 170 -13.88 4.99 -15.48
CA LYS A 170 -15.04 5.88 -15.56
C LYS A 170 -16.18 5.26 -16.38
N GLU A 171 -15.87 4.74 -17.56
CA GLU A 171 -16.85 4.08 -18.43
C GLU A 171 -17.51 2.87 -17.76
N HIS A 172 -16.85 2.20 -16.82
CA HIS A 172 -17.47 1.12 -16.06
C HIS A 172 -18.74 1.61 -15.36
N PHE A 173 -18.63 2.72 -14.61
CA PHE A 173 -19.73 3.27 -13.82
C PHE A 173 -20.79 3.89 -14.72
N ASP A 174 -20.37 4.72 -15.68
CA ASP A 174 -21.31 5.40 -16.59
C ASP A 174 -22.16 4.39 -17.39
N ASN A 175 -21.53 3.35 -17.94
CA ASN A 175 -22.21 2.43 -18.86
C ASN A 175 -23.25 1.58 -18.13
N TYR A 176 -22.93 1.05 -16.93
CA TYR A 176 -23.91 0.22 -16.23
C TYR A 176 -25.08 1.07 -15.74
N GLU A 177 -24.83 2.31 -15.33
CA GLU A 177 -25.88 3.21 -14.84
C GLU A 177 -26.81 3.61 -15.99
N GLU A 178 -26.25 4.00 -17.13
CA GLU A 178 -27.01 4.32 -18.33
C GLU A 178 -27.87 3.13 -18.79
N ASP A 179 -27.27 1.94 -18.91
CA ASP A 179 -27.98 0.74 -19.38
C ASP A 179 -29.04 0.26 -18.36
N TYR A 180 -28.82 0.43 -17.06
CA TYR A 180 -29.83 0.19 -16.03
C TYR A 180 -31.03 1.12 -16.22
N PHE A 181 -30.79 2.43 -16.35
CA PHE A 181 -31.86 3.43 -16.45
C PHE A 181 -32.65 3.39 -17.77
N LYS A 182 -32.09 2.85 -18.86
CA LYS A 182 -32.83 2.64 -20.13
C LYS A 182 -34.10 1.81 -19.96
N SER A 183 -34.10 0.85 -19.03
CA SER A 183 -35.24 -0.04 -18.77
C SER A 183 -35.96 0.28 -17.46
N PHE A 184 -35.37 1.11 -16.61
CA PHE A 184 -35.91 1.43 -15.30
C PHE A 184 -37.12 2.36 -15.39
N LYS A 185 -38.18 2.03 -14.64
CA LYS A 185 -39.37 2.88 -14.50
C LYS A 185 -39.71 3.07 -13.04
N TYR A 186 -39.78 4.32 -12.57
CA TYR A 186 -40.23 4.62 -11.23
C TYR A 186 -41.68 4.12 -11.00
N PRO A 187 -42.01 3.61 -9.79
CA PRO A 187 -43.40 3.41 -9.39
C PRO A 187 -44.22 4.71 -9.53
N VAL A 188 -45.51 4.59 -9.87
CA VAL A 188 -46.38 5.73 -10.23
C VAL A 188 -46.44 6.81 -9.15
N ASP A 189 -46.42 6.42 -7.89
CA ASP A 189 -46.52 7.27 -6.71
C ASP A 189 -45.18 7.39 -5.95
N TYR A 190 -44.06 7.06 -6.61
CA TYR A 190 -42.73 7.26 -6.08
C TYR A 190 -42.48 8.73 -5.73
N LYS A 191 -41.93 8.98 -4.55
CA LYS A 191 -41.59 10.33 -4.08
C LYS A 191 -40.14 10.64 -4.45
N TYR A 192 -39.95 11.50 -5.44
CA TYR A 192 -38.64 11.97 -5.87
C TYR A 192 -37.92 12.78 -4.79
N LYS A 193 -36.61 12.93 -4.98
CA LYS A 193 -35.72 13.64 -4.07
C LYS A 193 -36.23 15.05 -3.76
N ASN A 194 -36.16 15.42 -2.49
CA ASN A 194 -36.51 16.76 -1.98
C ASN A 194 -35.43 17.40 -1.09
N GLU A 195 -34.34 16.70 -0.79
CA GLU A 195 -33.16 17.23 -0.06
C GLU A 195 -31.88 17.00 -0.88
N GLU A 196 -30.69 17.22 -0.30
CA GLU A 196 -29.41 17.06 -1.00
C GLU A 196 -28.99 15.59 -1.22
N SER A 197 -29.43 14.67 -0.37
CA SER A 197 -29.05 13.25 -0.44
C SER A 197 -29.89 12.48 -1.47
N TYR A 198 -29.28 11.52 -2.17
CA TYR A 198 -29.97 10.64 -3.12
C TYR A 198 -30.48 9.38 -2.43
N SER A 199 -31.61 8.85 -2.90
CA SER A 199 -31.95 7.44 -2.65
C SER A 199 -30.99 6.57 -3.46
N TYR A 200 -30.63 5.39 -3.00
CA TYR A 200 -29.70 4.53 -3.71
C TYR A 200 -29.96 3.05 -3.51
N THR A 201 -29.41 2.24 -4.40
CA THR A 201 -29.28 0.80 -4.21
C THR A 201 -27.85 0.39 -4.47
N THR A 202 -27.29 -0.37 -3.55
CA THR A 202 -26.01 -1.04 -3.72
C THR A 202 -26.24 -2.54 -3.76
N THR A 203 -25.50 -3.25 -4.61
CA THR A 203 -25.46 -4.70 -4.57
C THR A 203 -24.02 -5.19 -4.66
N GLU A 204 -23.60 -5.98 -3.69
CA GLU A 204 -22.38 -6.77 -3.73
C GLU A 204 -22.69 -8.17 -4.26
N PHE A 205 -21.77 -8.77 -5.01
CA PHE A 205 -21.90 -10.14 -5.52
C PHE A 205 -20.53 -10.73 -5.85
N ILE A 206 -20.49 -12.05 -6.05
CA ILE A 206 -19.33 -12.75 -6.60
C ILE A 206 -19.53 -12.89 -8.10
N LEU A 207 -18.56 -12.41 -8.87
CA LEU A 207 -18.42 -12.72 -10.28
C LEU A 207 -17.45 -13.89 -10.44
N HIS A 208 -17.93 -14.98 -11.02
CA HIS A 208 -17.14 -16.18 -11.26
C HIS A 208 -16.35 -16.08 -12.57
N LYS A 209 -15.29 -16.89 -12.67
CA LYS A 209 -14.42 -16.99 -13.86
C LYS A 209 -15.16 -17.35 -15.17
N ASN A 210 -16.32 -17.98 -15.07
CA ASN A 210 -17.18 -18.32 -16.21
C ASN A 210 -18.17 -17.19 -16.59
N GLY A 211 -18.13 -16.05 -15.90
CA GLY A 211 -19.05 -14.92 -16.11
C GLY A 211 -20.35 -15.00 -15.31
N SER A 212 -20.64 -16.12 -14.64
CA SER A 212 -21.83 -16.23 -13.78
C SER A 212 -21.69 -15.41 -12.50
N VAL A 213 -22.82 -15.00 -11.92
CA VAL A 213 -22.88 -14.19 -10.71
C VAL A 213 -23.65 -14.89 -9.59
N SER A 214 -23.23 -14.70 -8.34
CA SER A 214 -23.85 -15.34 -7.16
C SER A 214 -23.63 -14.53 -5.88
N ASN A 215 -24.18 -15.00 -4.76
CA ASN A 215 -23.95 -14.46 -3.42
C ASN A 215 -24.25 -12.95 -3.30
N PHE A 216 -25.42 -12.56 -3.80
CA PHE A 216 -25.90 -11.19 -3.76
C PHE A 216 -26.13 -10.71 -2.32
N LYS A 217 -25.64 -9.52 -2.01
CA LYS A 217 -26.01 -8.73 -0.84
C LYS A 217 -26.47 -7.37 -1.33
N THR A 218 -27.75 -7.09 -1.22
CA THR A 218 -28.37 -5.91 -1.82
C THR A 218 -29.07 -5.08 -0.76
N GLU A 219 -28.85 -3.78 -0.81
CA GLU A 219 -29.47 -2.82 0.09
C GLU A 219 -29.98 -1.63 -0.71
N THR A 220 -31.24 -1.27 -0.51
CA THR A 220 -31.83 -0.02 -1.00
C THR A 220 -32.14 0.88 0.19
N ILE A 221 -31.61 2.10 0.14
CA ILE A 221 -31.93 3.17 1.07
C ILE A 221 -32.67 4.26 0.33
N PHE A 222 -33.86 4.62 0.84
CA PHE A 222 -34.62 5.74 0.34
C PHE A 222 -34.45 6.95 1.25
N GLN A 223 -34.28 8.09 0.62
CA GLN A 223 -34.28 9.38 1.29
C GLN A 223 -35.69 9.69 1.84
N ASN A 224 -36.75 9.45 1.06
CA ASN A 224 -38.13 9.54 1.53
C ASN A 224 -38.62 8.20 2.12
N PRO A 225 -39.01 8.14 3.41
CA PRO A 225 -39.47 6.91 4.04
C PRO A 225 -40.72 6.29 3.41
N ASP A 226 -41.58 7.06 2.74
CA ASP A 226 -42.78 6.56 2.06
C ASP A 226 -42.43 5.58 0.92
N ASN A 227 -41.22 5.72 0.35
CA ASN A 227 -40.74 4.83 -0.70
C ASN A 227 -40.24 3.49 -0.16
N ASN A 228 -40.11 3.29 1.17
CA ASN A 228 -39.63 2.03 1.74
C ASN A 228 -40.47 0.81 1.34
N LYS A 229 -41.74 1.01 0.99
CA LYS A 229 -42.61 -0.02 0.40
C LYS A 229 -42.08 -0.59 -0.94
N TYR A 230 -41.19 0.13 -1.63
CA TYR A 230 -40.57 -0.28 -2.89
C TYR A 230 -39.21 -0.97 -2.72
N ARG A 231 -38.72 -1.17 -1.49
CA ARG A 231 -37.39 -1.70 -1.23
C ARG A 231 -37.13 -3.02 -1.95
N ASP A 232 -38.04 -3.99 -1.80
CA ASP A 232 -37.89 -5.31 -2.42
C ASP A 232 -37.93 -5.24 -3.95
N LEU A 233 -38.72 -4.31 -4.51
CA LEU A 233 -38.79 -4.08 -5.95
C LEU A 233 -37.45 -3.54 -6.48
N PHE A 234 -36.85 -2.57 -5.80
CA PHE A 234 -35.57 -1.96 -6.20
C PHE A 234 -34.41 -2.95 -6.03
N ASN A 235 -34.36 -3.67 -4.91
CA ASN A 235 -33.43 -4.78 -4.69
C ASN A 235 -33.52 -5.83 -5.81
N LYS A 236 -34.74 -6.26 -6.16
CA LYS A 236 -34.95 -7.24 -7.23
C LYS A 236 -34.46 -6.72 -8.58
N ARG A 237 -34.77 -5.48 -8.93
CA ARG A 237 -34.38 -4.88 -10.22
C ARG A 237 -32.87 -4.83 -10.43
N ILE A 238 -32.11 -4.40 -9.41
CA ILE A 238 -30.65 -4.36 -9.54
C ILE A 238 -30.06 -5.77 -9.63
N ILE A 239 -30.61 -6.74 -8.87
CA ILE A 239 -30.18 -8.15 -8.95
C ILE A 239 -30.45 -8.71 -10.35
N ASP A 240 -31.64 -8.48 -10.89
CA ASP A 240 -32.02 -8.95 -12.22
C ASP A 240 -31.16 -8.29 -13.31
N PHE A 241 -30.86 -6.99 -13.19
CA PHE A 241 -29.92 -6.30 -14.08
C PHE A 241 -28.52 -6.93 -14.05
N VAL A 242 -27.97 -7.15 -12.86
CA VAL A 242 -26.64 -7.76 -12.70
C VAL A 242 -26.61 -9.18 -13.25
N LYS A 243 -27.64 -9.99 -13.00
CA LYS A 243 -27.74 -11.37 -13.52
C LYS A 243 -27.80 -11.45 -15.04
N ASN A 244 -28.43 -10.47 -15.69
CA ASN A 244 -28.58 -10.43 -17.14
C ASN A 244 -27.44 -9.69 -17.85
N THR A 245 -26.45 -9.21 -17.11
CA THR A 245 -25.28 -8.52 -17.66
C THR A 245 -24.15 -9.50 -17.98
N ASN A 246 -23.56 -9.39 -19.17
CA ASN A 246 -22.42 -10.20 -19.61
C ASN A 246 -21.09 -9.66 -19.07
N TRP A 247 -20.86 -9.76 -17.76
CA TRP A 247 -19.67 -9.23 -17.10
C TRP A 247 -18.36 -9.82 -17.66
N THR A 248 -17.32 -8.98 -17.72
CA THR A 248 -15.95 -9.43 -17.99
C THR A 248 -15.27 -9.75 -16.65
N PRO A 249 -14.89 -11.01 -16.37
CA PRO A 249 -14.24 -11.38 -15.11
C PRO A 249 -12.87 -10.72 -14.91
N ALA A 250 -12.45 -10.59 -13.65
CA ALA A 250 -11.12 -10.10 -13.30
C ALA A 250 -10.01 -11.04 -13.74
N LYS A 251 -8.81 -10.48 -13.85
CA LYS A 251 -7.57 -11.23 -13.96
C LYS A 251 -6.64 -10.93 -12.79
N SER A 252 -5.91 -11.94 -12.35
CA SER A 252 -4.85 -11.83 -11.35
C SER A 252 -3.66 -12.63 -11.82
N ALA A 253 -2.46 -12.04 -11.81
CA ALA A 253 -1.27 -12.60 -12.44
C ALA A 253 -1.50 -13.14 -13.89
N GLY A 254 -2.42 -12.53 -14.63
CA GLY A 254 -2.84 -12.94 -15.97
C GLY A 254 -3.90 -14.05 -16.06
N PHE A 255 -4.27 -14.69 -14.95
CA PHE A 255 -5.29 -15.75 -14.90
C PHE A 255 -6.68 -15.17 -14.66
N VAL A 256 -7.71 -15.73 -15.31
CA VAL A 256 -9.11 -15.39 -15.04
C VAL A 256 -9.53 -16.00 -13.69
N VAL A 257 -10.03 -15.17 -12.78
CA VAL A 257 -10.35 -15.56 -11.39
C VAL A 257 -11.78 -15.22 -10.99
N ASN A 258 -12.26 -15.83 -9.90
CA ASN A 258 -13.48 -15.37 -9.24
C ASN A 258 -13.16 -14.10 -8.41
N SER A 259 -14.07 -13.15 -8.35
CA SER A 259 -13.82 -11.86 -7.69
C SER A 259 -15.08 -11.27 -7.03
N LYS A 260 -14.89 -10.52 -5.95
CA LYS A 260 -15.96 -9.67 -5.41
C LYS A 260 -16.21 -8.47 -6.31
N MET A 261 -17.47 -8.09 -6.41
CA MET A 261 -17.95 -6.97 -7.21
C MET A 261 -19.04 -6.21 -6.47
N SER A 262 -19.16 -4.92 -6.75
CA SER A 262 -20.28 -4.11 -6.32
C SER A 262 -20.80 -3.24 -7.47
N VAL A 263 -22.11 -3.00 -7.46
CA VAL A 263 -22.78 -2.03 -8.33
C VAL A 263 -23.57 -1.08 -7.45
N TYR A 264 -23.42 0.21 -7.71
CA TYR A 264 -24.11 1.29 -7.00
C TYR A 264 -24.96 2.09 -7.99
N ILE A 265 -26.23 2.26 -7.70
CA ILE A 265 -27.17 3.09 -8.47
C ILE A 265 -27.77 4.15 -7.55
N SER A 266 -27.64 5.41 -7.93
CA SER A 266 -28.36 6.53 -7.28
C SER A 266 -29.63 6.88 -8.04
N TYR A 267 -30.72 7.12 -7.32
CA TYR A 267 -32.01 7.52 -7.86
C TYR A 267 -32.28 8.99 -7.58
N GLN A 268 -32.86 9.66 -8.56
CA GLN A 268 -33.35 11.04 -8.47
C GLN A 268 -34.68 11.12 -7.72
#